data_AF-A0AAX0XKK2-F1
#
_entry.id   AF-A0AAX0XKK2-F1
#
_cell.length_a   1.000
_cell.length_b   1.000
_cell.length_c   1.000
_cell.angle_alpha   90.00
_cell.angle_beta   90.00
_cell.angle_gamma   90.00
#
_symmetry.space_group_name_H-M   'P 1'
#
loop_
_entity.id
_entity.type
_entity.pdbx_description
1 polymer ?
#
loop_
_entity_poly.entity_id
_entity_poly.type
_entity_poly.pdbx_seq_one_letter_code
_entity_poly.pdbx_strand_id
1 'polypeptide(L)'
;MFDNLNFKAVTAAGKSSSELVSITHSFKTKKNELLFRISHEAMERCGFQYQDKVQLLFANDNTVCRIMKSDKPGSVTLSQQTKKSDTSPAIIRLSFRAGLPDFLAQESKGTNKTFNRVKYLHKDDMIEFKDGCLTFQLDLVDSEEDDEI
;
A
#
# COMPACT_ATOMS: atom_id res chain seq x y z
N MET A 1 -11.19 14.23 -4.11
CA MET A 1 -11.56 14.60 -2.73
C MET A 1 -12.11 13.35 -2.06
N PHE A 2 -11.51 12.93 -0.95
CA PHE A 2 -11.89 11.73 -0.19
C PHE A 2 -13.05 12.01 0.79
N ASP A 3 -13.92 12.94 0.40
CA ASP A 3 -14.88 13.53 1.33
C ASP A 3 -16.00 12.51 1.53
N ASN A 4 -16.06 11.97 2.75
CA ASN A 4 -17.02 10.96 3.26
C ASN A 4 -16.61 9.49 3.08
N LEU A 5 -15.38 9.12 3.44
CA LEU A 5 -15.06 7.72 3.75
C LEU A 5 -15.70 7.33 5.09
N ASN A 6 -16.53 6.28 5.08
CA ASN A 6 -17.10 5.71 6.29
C ASN A 6 -16.50 4.31 6.47
N PHE A 7 -15.32 4.26 7.09
CA PHE A 7 -14.63 2.99 7.34
C PHE A 7 -15.51 2.10 8.23
N LYS A 8 -15.99 0.98 7.68
CA LYS A 8 -16.70 -0.05 8.45
C LYS A 8 -15.69 -1.06 8.95
N ALA A 9 -15.71 -1.33 10.26
CA ALA A 9 -14.95 -2.40 10.87
C ALA A 9 -15.18 -3.73 10.13
N VAL A 10 -14.11 -4.36 9.70
CA VAL A 10 -14.14 -5.71 9.13
C VAL A 10 -13.95 -6.67 10.29
N THR A 11 -15.01 -7.36 10.69
CA THR A 11 -14.89 -8.50 11.60
C THR A 11 -14.30 -9.68 10.84
N ALA A 12 -12.97 -9.76 10.75
CA ALA A 12 -12.30 -10.96 10.29
C ALA A 12 -12.60 -12.09 11.29
N ALA A 13 -13.46 -13.04 10.90
CA ALA A 13 -13.66 -14.26 11.64
C ALA A 13 -12.40 -15.14 11.49
N GLY A 14 -11.41 -14.93 12.35
CA GLY A 14 -10.20 -15.75 12.40
C GLY A 14 -8.99 -14.97 12.89
N LYS A 15 -8.36 -15.45 13.95
CA LYS A 15 -7.02 -15.03 14.38
C LYS A 15 -5.98 -15.48 13.34
N SER A 16 -5.87 -14.77 12.23
CA SER A 16 -4.62 -14.66 11.47
C SER A 16 -4.43 -13.20 11.15
N SER A 17 -3.39 -12.58 11.70
CA SER A 17 -2.97 -11.22 11.34
C SER A 17 -2.35 -11.23 9.93
N SER A 18 -3.13 -11.60 8.91
CA SER A 18 -2.72 -11.45 7.52
C SER A 18 -2.79 -9.96 7.21
N GLU A 19 -1.63 -9.33 7.08
CA GLU A 19 -1.50 -7.97 6.55
C GLU A 19 -2.28 -7.87 5.23
N LEU A 20 -3.51 -7.31 5.25
CA LEU A 20 -4.39 -7.33 4.08
C LEU A 20 -3.79 -6.50 2.94
N VAL A 21 -3.11 -5.43 3.31
CA VAL A 21 -2.35 -4.56 2.43
C VAL A 21 -1.18 -3.95 3.20
N SER A 22 -0.04 -3.80 2.52
CA SER A 22 1.14 -3.08 3.04
C SER A 22 1.77 -2.21 1.95
N ILE A 23 2.35 -1.08 2.36
CA ILE A 23 3.17 -0.23 1.51
C ILE A 23 4.58 -0.18 2.10
N THR A 24 5.61 -0.45 1.30
CA THR A 24 7.01 -0.26 1.70
C THR A 24 7.65 0.76 0.77
N HIS A 25 8.25 1.80 1.34
CA HIS A 25 9.10 2.75 0.64
C HIS A 25 10.54 2.48 1.04
N SER A 26 11.44 2.21 0.10
CA SER A 26 12.82 1.86 0.44
C SER A 26 13.86 2.26 -0.61
N PHE A 27 15.08 2.49 -0.15
CA PHE A 27 16.31 2.69 -0.93
C PHE A 27 17.26 1.48 -0.90
N LYS A 28 16.87 0.37 -0.26
CA LYS A 28 17.74 -0.78 0.09
C LYS A 28 18.57 -1.39 -1.06
N THR A 29 18.21 -1.12 -2.31
CA THR A 29 18.90 -1.65 -3.51
C THR A 29 19.43 -0.58 -4.48
N LYS A 30 19.71 0.64 -4.00
CA LYS A 30 20.06 1.84 -4.83
C LYS A 30 18.93 2.34 -5.72
N LYS A 31 17.75 1.70 -5.65
CA LYS A 31 16.54 2.13 -6.33
C LYS A 31 15.57 2.61 -5.27
N ASN A 32 15.06 3.82 -5.47
CA ASN A 32 13.96 4.33 -4.68
C ASN A 32 12.65 3.66 -5.16
N GLU A 33 12.07 2.77 -4.36
CA GLU A 33 10.91 1.96 -4.73
C GLU A 33 9.77 2.09 -3.73
N LEU A 34 8.54 2.21 -4.25
CA LEU A 34 7.30 1.96 -3.53
C LEU A 34 6.77 0.58 -3.92
N LEU A 35 6.70 -0.32 -2.95
CA LEU A 35 6.13 -1.66 -3.08
C LEU A 35 4.79 -1.72 -2.34
N PHE A 36 3.73 -2.00 -3.09
CA PHE A 36 2.43 -2.36 -2.52
C PHE A 36 2.32 -3.88 -2.55
N ARG A 37 1.87 -4.47 -1.46
CA ARG A 37 1.52 -5.88 -1.36
C ARG A 37 0.07 -5.98 -0.95
N ILE A 38 -0.73 -6.70 -1.72
CA ILE A 38 -2.17 -6.89 -1.49
C ILE A 38 -2.38 -8.39 -1.30
N SER A 39 -2.89 -8.77 -0.14
CA SER A 39 -3.19 -10.16 0.18
C SER A 39 -4.22 -10.74 -0.79
N HIS A 40 -4.22 -12.07 -0.95
CA HIS A 40 -5.23 -12.76 -1.75
C HIS A 40 -6.65 -12.48 -1.24
N GLU A 41 -6.85 -12.47 0.08
CA GLU A 41 -8.13 -12.15 0.70
C GLU A 41 -8.62 -10.73 0.33
N ALA A 42 -7.72 -9.73 0.36
CA ALA A 42 -8.07 -8.38 -0.06
C ALA A 42 -8.38 -8.30 -1.56
N MET A 43 -7.69 -9.10 -2.39
CA MET A 43 -8.01 -9.20 -3.81
C MET A 43 -9.41 -9.76 -4.05
N GLU A 44 -9.78 -10.86 -3.38
CA GLU A 44 -11.10 -11.49 -3.50
C GLU A 44 -12.22 -10.51 -3.13
N ARG A 45 -12.06 -9.79 -2.02
CA ARG A 45 -13.04 -8.80 -1.54
C ARG A 45 -13.23 -7.61 -2.49
N CYS A 46 -12.21 -7.25 -3.26
CA CYS A 46 -12.28 -6.20 -4.29
C CYS A 46 -12.58 -6.73 -5.69
N GLY A 47 -12.63 -8.04 -5.88
CA GLY A 47 -12.70 -8.66 -7.21
C GLY A 47 -11.47 -8.38 -8.07
N PHE A 48 -10.30 -8.14 -7.46
CA PHE A 48 -9.03 -7.98 -8.17
C PHE A 48 -8.49 -9.32 -8.66
N GLN A 49 -7.85 -9.30 -9.82
CA GLN A 49 -7.17 -10.42 -10.44
C GLN A 49 -5.75 -10.01 -10.80
N TYR A 50 -4.85 -11.00 -10.93
CA TYR A 50 -3.55 -10.71 -11.50
C TYR A 50 -3.69 -10.15 -12.91
N GLN A 51 -2.79 -9.27 -13.31
CA GLN A 51 -2.79 -8.51 -14.56
C GLN A 51 -3.86 -7.42 -14.68
N ASP A 52 -4.77 -7.28 -13.71
CA ASP A 52 -5.64 -6.11 -13.65
C ASP A 52 -4.82 -4.82 -13.58
N LYS A 53 -5.32 -3.78 -14.25
CA LYS A 53 -4.80 -2.42 -14.12
C LYS A 53 -5.55 -1.70 -13.00
N VAL A 54 -4.80 -1.07 -12.11
CA VAL A 54 -5.34 -0.30 -10.99
C VAL A 54 -4.75 1.10 -10.94
N GLN A 55 -5.53 2.05 -10.43
CA GLN A 55 -5.03 3.36 -10.00
C GLN A 55 -4.79 3.37 -8.51
N LEU A 56 -3.75 4.10 -8.11
CA LEU A 56 -3.41 4.39 -6.73
C LEU A 56 -3.70 5.86 -6.47
N LEU A 57 -4.59 6.12 -5.53
CA LEU A 57 -5.03 7.47 -5.17
C LEU A 57 -4.72 7.70 -3.71
N PHE A 58 -4.06 8.81 -3.39
CA PHE A 58 -3.75 9.22 -2.03
C PHE A 58 -4.54 10.45 -1.65
N ALA A 59 -4.98 10.51 -0.39
CA ALA A 59 -5.45 11.75 0.21
C ALA A 59 -4.34 12.81 0.20
N ASN A 60 -4.71 14.09 0.25
CA ASN A 60 -3.75 15.19 0.12
C ASN A 60 -2.68 15.20 1.22
N ASP A 61 -2.99 14.62 2.37
CA ASP A 61 -2.11 14.47 3.53
C ASP A 61 -1.34 13.13 3.53
N ASN A 62 -1.51 12.31 2.49
CA ASN A 62 -0.97 10.96 2.35
C ASN A 62 -1.36 9.98 3.46
N THR A 63 -2.40 10.25 4.25
CA THR A 63 -2.79 9.35 5.36
C THR A 63 -3.72 8.23 4.91
N VAL A 64 -4.38 8.37 3.75
CA VAL A 64 -5.30 7.39 3.19
C VAL A 64 -4.89 7.04 1.77
N CYS A 65 -4.93 5.74 1.46
CA CYS A 65 -4.71 5.22 0.12
C CYS A 65 -5.98 4.51 -0.39
N ARG A 66 -6.30 4.69 -1.67
CA ARG A 66 -7.31 3.92 -2.39
C ARG A 66 -6.68 3.26 -3.62
N ILE A 67 -6.97 1.98 -3.77
CA ILE A 67 -6.62 1.15 -4.93
C ILE A 67 -7.93 0.77 -5.62
N MET A 68 -8.05 1.05 -6.92
CA MET A 68 -9.25 0.73 -7.69
C MET A 68 -8.90 0.33 -9.12
N LYS A 69 -9.66 -0.58 -9.73
CA LYS A 69 -9.46 -0.94 -11.14
C LYS A 69 -9.64 0.29 -12.04
N SER A 70 -8.78 0.42 -13.04
CA SER A 70 -8.83 1.54 -13.99
C SER A 70 -7.96 1.25 -15.21
N ASP A 71 -8.45 1.58 -16.40
CA ASP A 71 -7.68 1.55 -17.65
C ASP A 71 -7.14 2.92 -18.05
N LYS A 72 -7.30 3.92 -17.19
CA LYS A 72 -6.84 5.29 -17.45
C LYS A 72 -5.32 5.37 -17.53
N PRO A 73 -4.75 6.37 -18.22
CA PRO A 73 -3.32 6.65 -18.18
C PRO A 73 -2.82 6.79 -16.73
N GLY A 74 -1.64 6.22 -16.47
CA GLY A 74 -1.06 6.19 -15.11
C GLY A 74 -1.52 5.01 -14.24
N SER A 75 -2.40 4.15 -14.73
CA SER A 75 -2.73 2.88 -14.07
C SER A 75 -1.55 1.91 -14.13
N VAL A 76 -1.47 1.04 -13.13
CA VAL A 76 -0.36 0.11 -12.89
C VAL A 76 -0.88 -1.31 -12.76
N THR A 77 -0.07 -2.28 -13.17
CA THR A 77 -0.50 -3.69 -13.25
C THR A 77 -0.28 -4.42 -11.92
N LEU A 78 -1.31 -5.13 -11.46
CA LEU A 78 -1.20 -6.09 -10.36
C LEU A 78 -0.40 -7.32 -10.82
N SER A 79 0.79 -7.51 -10.26
CA SER A 79 1.63 -8.67 -10.56
C SER A 79 1.55 -9.70 -9.45
N GLN A 80 1.61 -10.98 -9.77
CA GLN A 80 1.68 -12.04 -8.76
C GLN A 80 3.07 -12.02 -8.09
N GLN A 81 3.12 -12.04 -6.76
CA GLN A 81 4.40 -12.06 -6.02
C GLN A 81 5.21 -13.32 -6.32
N THR A 82 4.55 -14.48 -6.35
CA THR A 82 5.17 -15.76 -6.71
C THR A 82 4.25 -16.55 -7.64
N LYS A 83 4.78 -16.97 -8.79
CA LYS A 83 4.05 -17.81 -9.77
C LYS A 83 3.80 -19.24 -9.29
N LYS A 84 4.28 -19.60 -8.10
CA LYS A 84 4.18 -20.97 -7.55
C LYS A 84 2.90 -21.20 -6.75
N SER A 85 2.10 -20.16 -6.48
CA SER A 85 0.87 -20.27 -5.69
C SER A 85 -0.22 -19.35 -6.21
N ASP A 86 -1.40 -19.90 -6.50
CA ASP A 86 -2.56 -19.14 -6.96
C ASP A 86 -3.10 -18.18 -5.88
N THR A 87 -2.85 -18.49 -4.60
CA THR A 87 -3.18 -17.65 -3.44
C THR A 87 -2.06 -16.69 -3.04
N SER A 88 -1.07 -16.50 -3.93
CA SER A 88 0.00 -15.53 -3.72
C SER A 88 -0.58 -14.11 -3.55
N PRO A 89 0.02 -13.26 -2.71
CA PRO A 89 -0.27 -11.83 -2.75
C PRO A 89 0.00 -11.25 -4.14
N ALA A 90 -0.79 -10.25 -4.54
CA ALA A 90 -0.43 -9.37 -5.63
C ALA A 90 0.54 -8.29 -5.14
N ILE A 91 1.37 -7.80 -6.05
CA ILE A 91 2.32 -6.73 -5.83
C ILE A 91 2.21 -5.67 -6.92
N ILE A 92 2.48 -4.43 -6.51
CA ILE A 92 2.73 -3.31 -7.41
C ILE A 92 4.09 -2.74 -7.02
N ARG A 93 5.00 -2.66 -7.99
CA ARG A 93 6.32 -2.07 -7.81
C ARG A 93 6.43 -0.80 -8.63
N LEU A 94 6.71 0.31 -7.96
CA LEU A 94 6.88 1.61 -8.60
C LEU A 94 8.26 2.15 -8.28
N SER A 95 9.00 2.54 -9.31
CA SER A 95 10.09 3.49 -9.11
C SER A 95 9.49 4.80 -8.60
N PHE A 96 10.01 5.31 -7.49
CA PHE A 96 9.57 6.59 -6.96
C PHE A 96 9.84 7.72 -7.95
N ARG A 97 8.91 8.68 -8.02
CA ARG A 97 9.00 9.89 -8.85
C ARG A 97 8.20 11.01 -8.20
N ALA A 98 8.53 12.26 -8.56
CA ALA A 98 7.76 13.42 -8.13
C ALA A 98 6.27 13.24 -8.47
N GLY A 99 5.40 13.46 -7.48
CA GLY A 99 3.96 13.24 -7.56
C GLY A 99 3.45 11.95 -6.90
N LEU A 100 4.34 11.08 -6.40
CA LEU A 100 3.99 10.02 -5.46
C LEU A 100 4.30 10.45 -4.02
N PRO A 101 3.63 9.88 -3.00
CA PRO A 101 3.97 10.15 -1.61
C PRO A 101 5.42 9.78 -1.29
N ASP A 102 6.15 10.72 -0.68
CA ASP A 102 7.50 10.48 -0.18
C ASP A 102 7.45 10.13 1.31
N PHE A 103 7.17 8.86 1.59
CA PHE A 103 7.07 8.40 2.98
C PHE A 103 8.39 8.48 3.75
N LEU A 104 9.54 8.41 3.07
CA LEU A 104 10.83 8.48 3.75
C LEU A 104 11.09 9.90 4.24
N ALA A 105 10.87 10.89 3.36
CA ALA A 105 10.97 12.30 3.75
C ALA A 105 9.90 12.69 4.78
N GLN A 106 8.68 12.13 4.66
CA GLN A 106 7.59 12.38 5.61
C GLN A 106 8.00 11.99 7.04
N GLU A 107 8.48 10.77 7.23
CA GLU A 107 8.84 10.27 8.56
C GLU A 107 10.16 10.86 9.08
N SER A 108 11.03 11.33 8.18
CA SER A 108 12.24 12.06 8.58
C SER A 108 11.91 13.48 9.11
N LYS A 109 10.76 14.06 8.71
CA LYS A 109 10.42 15.46 9.02
C LYS A 109 10.25 15.68 10.53
N GLY A 110 11.02 16.62 11.07
CA GLY A 110 10.98 16.94 12.50
C GLY A 110 11.78 15.97 13.37
N THR A 111 12.52 15.05 12.73
CA THR A 111 13.51 14.18 13.37
C THR A 111 14.90 14.55 12.86
N ASN A 112 15.95 14.17 13.58
CA ASN A 112 17.34 14.23 13.09
C ASN A 112 17.76 12.92 12.40
N LYS A 113 16.79 12.11 11.96
CA LYS A 113 17.04 10.77 11.41
C LYS A 113 16.74 10.79 9.91
N THR A 114 17.56 10.06 9.17
CA THR A 114 17.29 9.71 7.78
C THR A 114 16.87 8.26 7.73
N PHE A 115 15.75 7.96 7.08
CA PHE A 115 15.29 6.59 6.91
C PHE A 115 15.65 6.06 5.51
N ASN A 116 16.11 4.81 5.44
CA ASN A 116 16.34 4.11 4.17
C ASN A 116 15.19 3.12 3.84
N ARG A 117 14.29 2.85 4.80
CA ARG A 117 13.09 2.05 4.61
C ARG A 117 12.00 2.46 5.60
N VAL A 118 10.77 2.56 5.14
CA VAL A 118 9.56 2.65 5.98
C VAL A 118 8.49 1.70 5.45
N LYS A 119 7.70 1.12 6.35
CA LYS A 119 6.59 0.22 6.04
C LYS A 119 5.33 0.68 6.75
N TYR A 120 4.27 0.82 5.96
CA TYR A 120 2.91 1.04 6.45
C TYR A 120 2.04 -0.19 6.25
N LEU A 121 1.14 -0.42 7.20
CA LEU A 121 -0.02 -1.30 7.07
C LEU A 121 -1.29 -0.47 7.03
N HIS A 122 -2.43 -1.13 6.76
CA HIS A 122 -3.70 -0.52 7.10
C HIS A 122 -3.82 -0.41 8.62
N LYS A 123 -4.35 0.71 9.11
CA LYS A 123 -4.75 0.84 10.51
C LYS A 123 -5.92 -0.10 10.81
N ASP A 124 -5.93 -0.70 12.00
CA ASP A 124 -7.02 -1.56 12.46
C ASP A 124 -8.37 -0.83 12.33
N ASP A 125 -9.39 -1.57 11.88
CA ASP A 125 -10.75 -1.08 11.59
C ASP A 125 -10.87 0.06 10.57
N MET A 126 -9.77 0.52 9.97
CA MET A 126 -9.72 1.61 9.00
C MET A 126 -9.38 1.12 7.59
N ILE A 127 -10.08 0.06 7.16
CA ILE A 127 -10.00 -0.54 5.83
C ILE A 127 -11.41 -0.79 5.30
N GLU A 128 -11.68 -0.39 4.05
CA GLU A 128 -12.97 -0.53 3.38
C GLU A 128 -12.80 -1.24 2.04
N PHE A 129 -13.67 -2.21 1.80
CA PHE A 129 -13.86 -2.92 0.53
C PHE A 129 -15.22 -2.52 -0.04
N LYS A 130 -15.24 -1.63 -1.04
CA LYS A 130 -16.50 -1.10 -1.58
C LYS A 130 -16.39 -0.83 -3.06
N ASP A 131 -17.38 -1.27 -3.83
CA ASP A 131 -17.50 -1.01 -5.28
C ASP A 131 -16.21 -1.34 -6.06
N GLY A 132 -15.57 -2.47 -5.74
CA GLY A 132 -14.31 -2.89 -6.38
C GLY A 132 -13.09 -2.03 -6.00
N CYS A 133 -13.19 -1.25 -4.93
CA CYS A 133 -12.11 -0.42 -4.39
C CYS A 133 -11.64 -0.95 -3.04
N LEU A 134 -10.33 -0.88 -2.80
CA LEU A 134 -9.69 -1.07 -1.52
C LEU A 134 -9.27 0.31 -1.00
N THR A 135 -9.87 0.79 0.08
CA THR A 135 -9.49 2.07 0.72
C THR A 135 -9.02 1.82 2.13
N PHE A 136 -7.89 2.38 2.55
CA PHE A 136 -7.34 2.14 3.88
C PHE A 136 -6.54 3.34 4.40
N GLN A 137 -6.62 3.56 5.70
CA GLN A 137 -5.75 4.50 6.40
C GLN A 137 -4.40 3.84 6.68
N LEU A 138 -3.32 4.59 6.47
CA LEU A 138 -1.95 4.13 6.68
C LEU A 138 -1.56 4.24 8.16
N ASP A 139 -0.91 3.20 8.67
CA ASP A 139 -0.26 3.16 9.98
C ASP A 139 1.19 2.71 9.84
N LEU A 140 2.14 3.47 10.39
CA LEU A 140 3.56 3.15 10.32
C LEU A 140 3.88 2.02 11.29
N VAL A 141 4.47 0.93 10.81
CA VAL A 141 4.74 -0.27 11.64
C VAL A 141 6.21 -0.69 11.70
N ASP A 142 7.04 -0.21 10.77
CA ASP A 142 8.46 -0.57 10.69
C ASP A 142 9.22 0.54 9.94
N SER A 143 10.42 0.87 10.43
CA SER A 143 11.31 1.88 9.86
C SER A 143 12.76 1.49 10.11
N GLU A 144 13.60 1.57 9.07
CA GLU A 144 15.05 1.36 9.16
C GLU A 144 15.75 2.71 8.90
N GLU A 145 16.60 3.10 9.83
CA GLU A 145 17.45 4.29 9.73
C GLU A 145 18.61 4.02 8.76
N ASP A 146 19.11 5.08 8.13
CA ASP A 146 20.37 5.00 7.41
C ASP A 146 21.50 4.95 8.44
N ASP A 147 22.29 3.88 8.42
CA ASP A 147 23.49 3.77 9.25
C ASP A 147 24.52 4.76 8.67
N GLU A 148 24.55 5.99 9.18
CA GLU A 148 25.65 6.92 8.91
C GLU A 148 26.95 6.25 9.43
N ILE A 149 27.85 5.87 8.49
CA ILE A 149 29.24 5.48 8.79
C ILE A 149 30.09 6.74 8.94
#